data_AF-A0A2T7G297-F1
#
_entry.id   AF-A0A2T7G297-F1
#
_cell.length_a   1.000
_cell.length_b   1.000
_cell.length_c   1.000
_cell.angle_alpha   90.00
_cell.angle_beta   90.00
_cell.angle_gamma   90.00
#
_symmetry.space_group_name_H-M   'P 1'
#
loop_
_entity.id
_entity.type
_entity.pdbx_description
1 polymer ?
#
loop_
_entity_poly.entity_id
_entity_poly.type
_entity_poly.pdbx_seq_one_letter_code
_entity_poly.pdbx_strand_id
1 'polypeptide(L)'
;MMRKYFAIDMPAVRFTWNTLVFSVLSLIPAVMIYVAMTPGFGGMLIGGGLPLSRFSRQVVTNGLPVVFVVNYVSFFLFASVVAKPSQTYGIRLVLLVDLPVRIVGFIALHAVIYVLSADLFGSFGGSRATALRVVAPTLVRSVFFENISGAYLYATLASALPLYVMAIETSRTLGGLAHRLPGRAGPVLFAVVLFGFSVLALTAFAALLIWWQTS
;
A
#
# COMPACT_ATOMS: atom_id res chain seq x y z
N MET A 1 -17.06 -7.89 8.88
CA MET A 1 -16.45 -8.49 7.66
C MET A 1 -14.95 -8.78 7.85
N MET A 2 -14.09 -7.78 8.07
CA MET A 2 -12.64 -8.01 8.22
C MET A 2 -12.22 -8.84 9.44
N ARG A 3 -12.99 -8.82 10.54
CA ARG A 3 -12.75 -9.68 11.71
C ARG A 3 -12.75 -11.19 11.39
N LYS A 4 -13.44 -11.62 10.32
CA LYS A 4 -13.43 -13.02 9.85
C LYS A 4 -12.10 -13.40 9.20
N TYR A 5 -11.38 -12.41 8.65
CA TYR A 5 -10.13 -12.60 7.93
C TYR A 5 -8.91 -12.27 8.78
N PHE A 6 -9.05 -11.38 9.77
CA PHE A 6 -7.97 -10.93 10.64
C PHE A 6 -8.45 -10.84 12.08
N ALA A 7 -7.90 -11.70 12.93
CA ALA A 7 -8.12 -11.73 14.36
C ALA A 7 -6.84 -12.19 15.07
N ILE A 8 -6.60 -11.71 16.29
CA ILE A 8 -5.35 -11.98 17.03
C ILE A 8 -5.25 -13.44 17.50
N ASP A 9 -6.39 -14.10 17.69
CA ASP A 9 -6.57 -15.48 18.10
C ASP A 9 -6.60 -16.47 16.90
N MET A 10 -6.50 -15.95 15.67
CA MET A 10 -6.44 -16.78 14.47
C MET A 10 -5.08 -17.48 14.35
N PRO A 11 -5.03 -18.72 13.84
CA PRO A 11 -3.76 -19.38 13.52
C PRO A 11 -2.88 -18.52 12.59
N ALA A 12 -1.60 -18.38 12.92
CA ALA A 12 -0.66 -17.51 12.21
C ALA A 12 -0.56 -17.82 10.71
N VAL A 13 -0.63 -19.11 10.33
CA VAL A 13 -0.62 -19.55 8.93
C VAL A 13 -1.83 -18.99 8.17
N ARG A 14 -3.02 -18.99 8.79
CA ARG A 14 -4.24 -18.48 8.17
C ARG A 14 -4.21 -16.96 8.05
N PHE A 15 -3.70 -16.27 9.07
CA PHE A 15 -3.51 -14.82 9.02
C PHE A 15 -2.56 -14.42 7.89
N THR A 16 -1.43 -15.13 7.78
CA THR A 16 -0.42 -14.97 6.73
C THR A 16 -1.02 -15.20 5.35
N TRP A 17 -1.77 -16.30 5.18
CA TRP A 17 -2.43 -16.62 3.92
C TRP A 17 -3.44 -15.55 3.50
N ASN A 18 -4.30 -15.11 4.42
CA ASN A 18 -5.26 -14.03 4.13
C ASN A 18 -4.52 -12.75 3.71
N THR A 19 -3.47 -12.38 4.43
CA THR A 19 -2.64 -11.21 4.09
C THR A 19 -2.05 -11.33 2.69
N LEU A 20 -1.52 -12.50 2.33
CA LEU A 20 -0.97 -12.77 1.01
C LEU A 20 -2.03 -12.62 -0.08
N VAL A 21 -3.21 -13.21 0.12
CA VAL A 21 -4.34 -13.11 -0.84
C VAL A 21 -4.76 -11.65 -1.05
N PHE A 22 -4.96 -10.88 0.04
CA PHE A 22 -5.30 -9.46 -0.08
C PHE A 22 -4.19 -8.66 -0.78
N SER A 23 -2.93 -8.99 -0.51
CA SER A 23 -1.79 -8.35 -1.15
C SER A 23 -1.77 -8.61 -2.66
N VAL A 24 -1.94 -9.87 -3.08
CA VAL A 24 -2.01 -10.25 -4.51
C VAL A 24 -3.21 -9.59 -5.20
N LEU A 25 -4.39 -9.64 -4.58
CA LEU A 25 -5.62 -9.05 -5.13
C LEU A 25 -5.50 -7.53 -5.32
N SER A 26 -4.74 -6.84 -4.47
CA SER A 26 -4.47 -5.41 -4.63
C SER A 26 -3.31 -5.10 -5.58
N LEU A 27 -2.31 -5.98 -5.64
CA LEU A 27 -1.10 -5.79 -6.44
C LEU A 27 -1.35 -5.98 -7.93
N ILE A 28 -2.09 -7.02 -8.32
CA ILE A 28 -2.40 -7.30 -9.72
C ILE A 28 -3.03 -6.08 -10.42
N PRO A 29 -4.16 -5.51 -9.95
CA PRO A 29 -4.76 -4.38 -10.63
C PRO A 29 -3.85 -3.15 -10.64
N ALA A 30 -3.11 -2.87 -9.55
CA ALA A 30 -2.18 -1.74 -9.51
C ALA A 30 -1.05 -1.89 -10.55
N VAL A 31 -0.48 -3.08 -10.69
CA VAL A 31 0.55 -3.39 -11.68
C VAL A 31 -0.02 -3.31 -13.10
N MET A 32 -1.23 -3.81 -13.33
CA MET A 32 -1.88 -3.71 -14.64
C MET A 32 -2.13 -2.26 -15.05
N ILE A 33 -2.58 -1.41 -14.12
CA ILE A 33 -2.74 0.03 -14.35
C ILE A 33 -1.38 0.65 -14.69
N TYR A 34 -0.31 0.32 -13.96
CA TYR A 34 1.04 0.81 -14.26
C TYR A 34 1.51 0.42 -15.67
N VAL A 35 1.28 -0.83 -16.09
CA VAL A 35 1.61 -1.29 -17.45
C VAL A 35 0.81 -0.54 -18.50
N ALA A 36 -0.49 -0.33 -18.27
CA ALA A 36 -1.36 0.40 -19.19
C ALA A 36 -1.01 1.88 -19.30
N MET A 37 -0.59 2.51 -18.20
CA MET A 37 -0.22 3.93 -18.15
C MET A 37 1.21 4.22 -18.62
N THR A 38 2.06 3.20 -18.79
CA THR A 38 3.44 3.37 -19.26
C THR A 38 3.52 3.16 -20.78
N PRO A 39 3.72 4.22 -21.59
CA PRO A 39 3.68 4.13 -23.04
C PRO A 39 4.68 3.10 -23.59
N GLY A 40 4.21 2.23 -24.50
CA GLY A 40 5.02 1.19 -25.13
C GLY A 40 5.37 -0.01 -24.24
N PHE A 41 5.14 0.06 -22.93
CA PHE A 41 5.55 -1.01 -22.00
C PHE A 41 4.68 -2.25 -22.13
N GLY A 42 3.36 -2.10 -22.27
CA GLY A 42 2.47 -3.24 -22.53
C GLY A 42 2.85 -4.02 -23.79
N GLY A 43 3.17 -3.33 -24.89
CA GLY A 43 3.66 -3.96 -26.12
C GLY A 43 4.97 -4.72 -25.92
N MET A 44 5.90 -4.14 -25.16
CA MET A 44 7.16 -4.79 -24.78
C MET A 44 6.95 -6.08 -23.98
N LEU A 45 5.93 -6.13 -23.12
CA LEU A 45 5.62 -7.30 -22.30
C LEU A 45 4.84 -8.39 -23.06
N ILE A 46 3.95 -8.02 -23.98
CA ILE A 46 3.17 -8.96 -24.80
C ILE A 46 4.07 -9.84 -25.67
N GLY A 47 5.20 -9.30 -26.14
CA GLY A 47 6.21 -10.06 -26.88
C GLY A 47 6.89 -11.16 -26.05
N GLY A 48 6.65 -11.22 -24.73
CA GLY A 48 7.16 -12.26 -23.85
C GLY A 48 8.67 -12.17 -23.63
N GLY A 49 9.31 -13.33 -23.45
CA GLY A 49 10.77 -13.44 -23.34
C GLY A 49 11.39 -12.74 -22.13
N LEU A 50 12.58 -12.18 -22.34
CA LEU A 50 13.40 -11.59 -21.28
C LEU A 50 12.76 -10.37 -20.60
N PRO A 51 12.12 -9.42 -21.30
CA PRO A 51 11.41 -8.30 -20.66
C PRO A 51 10.33 -8.76 -19.69
N LEU A 52 9.45 -9.67 -20.12
CA LEU A 52 8.38 -10.22 -19.28
C LEU A 52 8.95 -10.98 -18.08
N SER A 53 9.97 -11.82 -18.28
CA SER A 53 10.61 -12.56 -17.20
C SER A 53 11.20 -11.63 -16.13
N ARG A 54 11.93 -10.59 -16.54
CA ARG A 54 12.52 -9.61 -15.62
C ARG A 54 11.46 -8.80 -14.88
N PHE A 55 10.40 -8.39 -15.58
CA PHE A 55 9.30 -7.66 -14.99
C PHE A 55 8.54 -8.50 -13.95
N SER A 56 8.14 -9.72 -14.32
CA SER A 56 7.46 -10.64 -13.42
C SER A 56 8.32 -10.96 -12.21
N ARG A 57 9.62 -11.20 -12.40
CA ARG A 57 10.55 -11.38 -11.29
C ARG A 57 10.58 -10.15 -10.38
N GLN A 58 10.70 -8.94 -10.93
CA GLN A 58 10.68 -7.70 -10.14
C GLN A 58 9.38 -7.57 -9.31
N VAL A 59 8.22 -7.87 -9.89
CA VAL A 59 6.94 -7.83 -9.18
C VAL A 59 6.89 -8.90 -8.09
N VAL A 60 7.34 -10.12 -8.35
CA VAL A 60 7.26 -11.25 -7.40
C VAL A 60 8.31 -11.16 -6.30
N THR A 61 9.53 -10.74 -6.60
CA THR A 61 10.65 -10.76 -5.62
C THR A 61 10.87 -9.43 -4.92
N ASN A 62 10.25 -8.35 -5.39
CA ASN A 62 10.35 -7.03 -4.76
C ASN A 62 8.95 -6.50 -4.39
N GLY A 63 8.08 -6.35 -5.39
CA GLY A 63 6.74 -5.80 -5.18
C GLY A 63 5.87 -6.57 -4.18
N LEU A 64 5.70 -7.87 -4.40
CA LEU A 64 4.85 -8.71 -3.54
C LEU A 64 5.36 -8.75 -2.09
N PRO A 65 6.66 -8.98 -1.80
CA PRO A 65 7.19 -8.87 -0.45
C PRO A 65 6.91 -7.52 0.21
N VAL A 66 7.09 -6.42 -0.51
CA VAL A 66 6.82 -5.08 0.02
C VAL A 66 5.36 -4.92 0.41
N VAL A 67 4.45 -5.23 -0.52
CA VAL A 67 3.01 -5.09 -0.29
C VAL A 67 2.57 -6.02 0.84
N PHE A 68 3.07 -7.26 0.86
CA PHE A 68 2.77 -8.24 1.88
C PHE A 68 3.18 -7.79 3.28
N VAL A 69 4.43 -7.36 3.47
CA VAL A 69 4.93 -6.95 4.79
C VAL A 69 4.18 -5.73 5.32
N VAL A 70 3.95 -4.73 4.47
CA VAL A 70 3.19 -3.53 4.87
C VAL A 70 1.75 -3.90 5.26
N ASN A 71 1.10 -4.74 4.46
CA ASN A 71 -0.26 -5.20 4.75
C ASN A 71 -0.32 -6.07 6.01
N TYR A 72 0.68 -6.93 6.24
CA TYR A 72 0.75 -7.78 7.42
C TYR A 72 0.76 -6.93 8.69
N VAL A 73 1.65 -5.94 8.75
CA VAL A 73 1.79 -5.03 9.90
C VAL A 73 0.49 -4.26 10.13
N SER A 74 -0.09 -3.69 9.08
CA SER A 74 -1.35 -2.94 9.17
C SER A 74 -2.53 -3.82 9.61
N PHE A 75 -2.72 -4.99 9.00
CA PHE A 75 -3.80 -5.90 9.37
C PHE A 75 -3.62 -6.47 10.77
N PHE A 76 -2.38 -6.65 11.22
CA PHE A 76 -2.09 -7.11 12.58
C PHE A 76 -2.41 -6.01 13.61
N LEU A 77 -2.08 -4.75 13.30
CA LEU A 77 -2.45 -3.60 14.11
C LEU A 77 -3.99 -3.46 14.18
N PHE A 78 -4.68 -3.59 13.05
CA PHE A 78 -6.14 -3.67 13.02
C PHE A 78 -6.67 -4.77 13.95
N ALA A 79 -6.19 -6.00 13.81
CA ALA A 79 -6.60 -7.15 14.61
C ALA A 79 -6.39 -6.90 16.11
N SER A 80 -5.26 -6.28 16.46
CA SER A 80 -4.89 -5.93 17.84
C SER A 80 -5.84 -4.90 18.47
N VAL A 81 -6.29 -3.91 17.69
CA VAL A 81 -7.28 -2.92 18.15
C VAL A 81 -8.62 -3.59 18.39
N VAL A 82 -9.13 -4.34 17.39
CA VAL A 82 -10.50 -4.88 17.44
C VAL A 82 -10.67 -6.06 18.39
N ALA A 83 -9.56 -6.65 18.86
CA ALA A 83 -9.55 -7.67 19.90
C ALA A 83 -10.02 -7.13 21.27
N LYS A 84 -9.91 -5.82 21.51
CA LYS A 84 -10.35 -5.19 22.76
C LYS A 84 -11.85 -4.85 22.67
N PRO A 85 -12.71 -5.37 23.56
CA PRO A 85 -14.18 -5.17 23.47
C PRO A 85 -14.61 -3.70 23.52
N SER A 86 -13.84 -2.86 24.23
CA SER A 86 -14.11 -1.42 24.37
C SER A 86 -13.61 -0.57 23.20
N GLN A 87 -12.87 -1.15 22.26
CA GLN A 87 -12.29 -0.41 21.14
C GLN A 87 -13.02 -0.70 19.83
N THR A 88 -13.30 0.37 19.09
CA THR A 88 -13.78 0.31 17.72
C THR A 88 -12.71 0.80 16.77
N TYR A 89 -12.57 0.12 15.64
CA TYR A 89 -11.68 0.55 14.58
C TYR A 89 -12.34 1.68 13.78
N GLY A 90 -12.25 2.91 14.30
CA GLY A 90 -12.88 4.08 13.70
C GLY A 90 -11.96 4.86 12.74
N ILE A 91 -12.53 5.87 12.09
CA ILE A 91 -11.85 6.72 11.10
C ILE A 91 -10.57 7.37 11.64
N ARG A 92 -10.54 7.74 12.93
CA ARG A 92 -9.33 8.30 13.55
C ARG A 92 -8.15 7.35 13.49
N LEU A 93 -8.37 6.06 13.73
CA LEU A 93 -7.31 5.06 13.65
C LEU A 93 -6.87 4.81 12.22
N VAL A 94 -7.80 4.84 11.26
CA VAL A 94 -7.47 4.79 9.83
C VAL A 94 -6.52 5.94 9.45
N LEU A 95 -6.89 7.17 9.78
CA LEU A 95 -6.16 8.35 9.33
C LEU A 95 -4.86 8.61 10.10
N LEU A 96 -4.87 8.41 11.42
CA LEU A 96 -3.75 8.77 12.29
C LEU A 96 -2.81 7.61 12.59
N VAL A 97 -3.19 6.37 12.26
CA VAL A 97 -2.37 5.19 12.55
C VAL A 97 -2.17 4.34 11.31
N ASP A 98 -3.22 3.84 10.68
CA ASP A 98 -3.10 2.90 9.56
C ASP A 98 -2.37 3.50 8.35
N LEU A 99 -2.82 4.67 7.89
CA LEU A 99 -2.20 5.37 6.77
C LEU A 99 -0.74 5.73 7.05
N PRO A 100 -0.37 6.34 8.20
CA PRO A 100 1.03 6.54 8.58
C PRO A 100 1.85 5.27 8.64
N VAL A 101 1.33 4.18 9.24
CA VAL A 101 2.02 2.89 9.33
C VAL A 101 2.32 2.34 7.93
N ARG A 102 1.37 2.47 6.99
CA ARG A 102 1.56 2.03 5.61
C ARG A 102 2.62 2.84 4.89
N ILE A 103 2.57 4.17 5.01
CA ILE A 103 3.54 5.06 4.37
C ILE A 103 4.93 4.82 4.97
N VAL A 104 5.08 4.90 6.29
CA VAL A 104 6.36 4.72 6.97
C VAL A 104 6.91 3.31 6.72
N GLY A 105 6.06 2.28 6.81
CA GLY A 105 6.45 0.90 6.53
C GLY A 105 6.94 0.73 5.10
N PHE A 106 6.26 1.33 4.12
CA PHE A 106 6.66 1.31 2.72
C PHE A 106 8.03 1.97 2.50
N ILE A 107 8.25 3.14 3.11
CA ILE A 107 9.51 3.90 3.06
C ILE A 107 10.64 3.10 3.70
N ALA A 108 10.44 2.65 4.94
CA ALA A 108 11.44 1.92 5.71
C ALA A 108 11.85 0.62 5.02
N LEU A 109 10.88 -0.12 4.46
CA LEU A 109 11.16 -1.37 3.78
C LEU A 109 11.96 -1.15 2.48
N HIS A 110 11.67 -0.09 1.71
CA HIS A 110 12.51 0.27 0.56
C HIS A 110 13.93 0.66 0.97
N ALA A 111 14.09 1.43 2.05
CA ALA A 111 15.41 1.79 2.57
C ALA A 111 16.21 0.54 2.97
N VAL A 112 15.58 -0.40 3.70
CA VAL A 112 16.20 -1.67 4.08
C VAL A 112 16.57 -2.50 2.84
N ILE A 113 15.67 -2.66 1.88
CA ILE A 113 15.93 -3.40 0.65
C ILE A 113 17.10 -2.79 -0.12
N TYR A 114 17.18 -1.46 -0.20
CA TYR A 114 18.26 -0.77 -0.93
C TYR A 114 19.61 -0.92 -0.24
N VAL A 115 19.65 -0.79 1.09
CA VAL A 115 20.86 -1.03 1.89
C VAL A 115 21.31 -2.49 1.76
N LEU A 116 20.41 -3.45 1.92
CA LEU A 116 20.74 -4.87 1.74
C LEU A 116 21.19 -5.17 0.30
N SER A 117 20.61 -4.51 -0.69
CA SER A 117 21.03 -4.68 -2.08
C SER A 117 22.42 -4.11 -2.35
N ALA A 118 22.80 -3.03 -1.65
CA ALA A 118 24.16 -2.50 -1.70
C ALA A 118 25.15 -3.48 -1.06
N ASP A 119 24.82 -3.99 0.13
CA ASP A 119 25.71 -4.89 0.88
C ASP A 119 25.86 -6.28 0.23
N LEU A 120 24.76 -6.86 -0.25
CA LEU A 120 24.73 -8.26 -0.72
C LEU A 120 25.02 -8.40 -2.22
N PHE A 121 24.66 -7.39 -3.02
CA PHE A 121 24.74 -7.46 -4.49
C PHE A 121 25.59 -6.35 -5.11
N GLY A 122 26.24 -5.50 -4.30
CA GLY A 122 27.03 -4.38 -4.81
C GLY A 122 26.20 -3.30 -5.52
N SER A 123 24.87 -3.29 -5.33
CA SER A 123 23.99 -2.26 -5.91
C SER A 123 24.41 -0.87 -5.42
N PHE A 124 24.14 0.18 -6.20
CA PHE A 124 24.53 1.55 -5.85
C PHE A 124 26.05 1.71 -5.62
N GLY A 125 26.86 0.88 -6.27
CA GLY A 125 28.32 0.83 -6.09
C GLY A 125 28.75 0.29 -4.72
N GLY A 126 27.89 -0.47 -4.03
CA GLY A 126 28.14 -1.00 -2.69
C GLY A 126 28.00 0.03 -1.56
N SER A 127 27.55 1.25 -1.85
CA SER A 127 27.45 2.33 -0.86
C SER A 127 26.06 2.42 -0.26
N ARG A 128 25.94 2.14 1.05
CA ARG A 128 24.71 2.35 1.83
C ARG A 128 24.21 3.79 1.78
N ALA A 129 25.13 4.76 1.82
CA ALA A 129 24.80 6.18 1.76
C ALA A 129 24.17 6.54 0.41
N THR A 130 24.71 6.00 -0.69
CA THR A 130 24.13 6.18 -2.03
C THR A 130 22.76 5.49 -2.11
N ALA A 131 22.64 4.28 -1.56
CA ALA A 131 21.37 3.56 -1.50
C ALA A 131 20.27 4.37 -0.77
N LEU A 132 20.59 4.98 0.38
CA LEU A 132 19.64 5.81 1.13
C LEU A 132 19.29 7.11 0.42
N ARG A 133 20.23 7.74 -0.28
CA ARG A 133 19.99 9.00 -1.03
C ARG A 133 18.94 8.84 -2.12
N VAL A 134 18.82 7.67 -2.74
CA VAL A 134 17.85 7.44 -3.81
C VAL A 134 16.45 7.04 -3.31
N VAL A 135 16.29 6.76 -2.01
CA VAL A 135 14.99 6.36 -1.42
C VAL A 135 13.98 7.49 -1.58
N ALA A 136 14.28 8.70 -1.11
CA ALA A 136 13.35 9.83 -1.19
C ALA A 136 12.92 10.18 -2.63
N PRO A 137 13.84 10.32 -3.61
CA PRO A 137 13.46 10.51 -5.01
C PRO A 137 12.61 9.36 -5.58
N THR A 138 12.92 8.10 -5.23
CA THR A 138 12.12 6.96 -5.67
C THR A 138 10.69 7.08 -5.16
N LEU A 139 10.51 7.40 -3.89
CA LEU A 139 9.21 7.48 -3.23
C LEU A 139 8.36 8.62 -3.75
N VAL A 140 8.97 9.78 -4.00
CA VAL A 140 8.30 10.92 -4.64
C VAL A 140 7.72 10.49 -5.99
N ARG A 141 8.54 9.86 -6.83
CA ARG A 141 8.10 9.31 -8.12
C ARG A 141 7.04 8.20 -7.97
N SER A 142 7.11 7.42 -6.90
CA SER A 142 6.07 6.41 -6.59
C SER A 142 4.73 7.04 -6.27
N VAL A 143 4.69 8.17 -5.55
CA VAL A 143 3.46 8.91 -5.25
C VAL A 143 2.80 9.41 -6.55
N PHE A 144 3.59 9.92 -7.49
CA PHE A 144 3.14 10.33 -8.83
C PHE A 144 2.92 9.17 -9.81
N PHE A 145 3.07 7.91 -9.35
CA PHE A 145 2.88 6.72 -10.17
C PHE A 145 3.83 6.60 -11.38
N GLU A 146 5.00 7.24 -11.31
CA GLU A 146 5.99 7.30 -12.39
C GLU A 146 6.96 6.11 -12.42
N ASN A 147 6.91 5.25 -11.41
CA ASN A 147 7.74 4.05 -11.31
C ASN A 147 6.95 2.87 -10.77
N ILE A 148 7.50 1.67 -10.93
CA ILE A 148 6.82 0.43 -10.50
C ILE A 148 6.59 0.37 -8.98
N SER A 149 7.44 1.03 -8.18
CA SER A 149 7.21 1.18 -6.74
C SER A 149 5.93 1.97 -6.45
N GLY A 150 5.48 2.84 -7.35
CA GLY A 150 4.16 3.45 -7.31
C GLY A 150 3.05 2.39 -7.32
N ALA A 151 3.09 1.41 -8.23
CA ALA A 151 2.12 0.31 -8.22
C ALA A 151 2.08 -0.41 -6.87
N TYR A 152 3.24 -0.59 -6.22
CA TYR A 152 3.32 -1.24 -4.91
C TYR A 152 2.74 -0.36 -3.79
N LEU A 153 3.03 0.94 -3.80
CA LEU A 153 2.45 1.89 -2.85
C LEU A 153 0.93 1.88 -2.94
N TYR A 154 0.38 2.06 -4.14
CA TYR A 154 -1.06 2.10 -4.35
C TYR A 154 -1.73 0.74 -4.07
N ALA A 155 -1.05 -0.38 -4.30
CA ALA A 155 -1.53 -1.69 -3.87
C ALA A 155 -1.68 -1.78 -2.34
N THR A 156 -0.69 -1.30 -1.58
CA THR A 156 -0.82 -1.24 -0.11
C THR A 156 -2.01 -0.37 0.30
N LEU A 157 -2.19 0.81 -0.29
CA LEU A 157 -3.30 1.70 0.06
C LEU A 157 -4.66 1.11 -0.33
N ALA A 158 -4.77 0.49 -1.52
CA ALA A 158 -6.00 -0.12 -2.01
C ALA A 158 -6.44 -1.33 -1.16
N SER A 159 -5.47 -2.11 -0.65
CA SER A 159 -5.75 -3.23 0.26
C SER A 159 -6.42 -2.79 1.58
N ALA A 160 -6.33 -1.52 1.94
CA ALA A 160 -6.93 -0.94 3.15
C ALA A 160 -8.42 -0.59 2.97
N LEU A 161 -8.96 -0.54 1.75
CA LEU A 161 -10.35 -0.17 1.48
C LEU A 161 -11.37 -0.95 2.35
N PRO A 162 -11.26 -2.27 2.54
CA PRO A 162 -12.16 -3.01 3.43
C PRO A 162 -12.09 -2.57 4.90
N LEU A 163 -10.92 -2.11 5.38
CA LEU A 163 -10.78 -1.51 6.71
C LEU A 163 -11.48 -0.16 6.77
N TYR A 164 -11.40 0.64 5.71
CA TYR A 164 -12.03 1.96 5.65
C TYR A 164 -13.55 1.83 5.63
N VAL A 165 -14.09 0.87 4.86
CA VAL A 165 -15.51 0.51 4.88
C VAL A 165 -15.97 0.18 6.30
N MET A 166 -15.23 -0.66 7.02
CA MET A 166 -15.57 -1.00 8.41
C MET A 166 -15.48 0.22 9.35
N ALA A 167 -14.49 1.09 9.17
CA ALA A 167 -14.33 2.29 9.97
C ALA A 167 -15.45 3.31 9.74
N ILE A 168 -16.00 3.36 8.53
CA ILE A 168 -17.15 4.18 8.19
C ILE A 168 -18.44 3.56 8.74
N GLU A 169 -18.64 2.24 8.60
CA GLU A 169 -19.79 1.52 9.15
C GLU A 169 -19.90 1.70 10.67
N THR A 170 -18.77 1.77 11.38
CA THR A 170 -18.72 1.93 12.85
C THR A 170 -18.71 3.40 13.32
N SER A 171 -18.66 4.36 12.40
CA SER A 171 -18.66 5.78 12.72
C SER A 171 -20.07 6.32 12.97
N ARG A 172 -20.28 7.04 14.07
CA ARG A 172 -21.59 7.66 14.36
C ARG A 172 -22.01 8.69 13.31
N THR A 173 -21.07 9.52 12.86
CA THR A 173 -21.34 10.61 11.91
C THR A 173 -21.34 10.12 10.48
N LEU A 174 -20.22 9.54 10.01
CA LEU A 174 -20.11 9.08 8.62
C LEU A 174 -20.96 7.84 8.36
N GLY A 175 -21.14 6.97 9.34
CA GLY A 175 -22.04 5.83 9.23
C GLY A 175 -23.47 6.29 8.99
N GLY A 176 -23.99 7.25 9.76
CA GLY A 176 -25.34 7.78 9.56
C GLY A 176 -25.58 8.35 8.15
N LEU A 177 -24.58 9.02 7.57
CA LEU A 177 -24.64 9.51 6.18
C LEU A 177 -24.54 8.36 5.16
N ALA A 178 -23.62 7.42 5.38
CA ALA A 178 -23.39 6.30 4.48
C ALA A 178 -24.60 5.35 4.39
N HIS A 179 -25.35 5.15 5.47
CA HIS A 179 -26.54 4.29 5.50
C HIS A 179 -27.76 4.90 4.79
N ARG A 180 -27.69 6.15 4.31
CA ARG A 180 -28.73 6.74 3.44
C ARG A 180 -28.75 6.12 2.05
N LEU A 181 -27.65 5.50 1.64
CA LEU A 181 -27.55 4.77 0.38
C LEU A 181 -27.91 3.29 0.59
N PRO A 182 -28.51 2.63 -0.41
CA PRO A 182 -28.96 1.25 -0.26
C PRO A 182 -27.79 0.28 -0.08
N GLY A 183 -27.97 -0.68 0.83
CA GLY A 183 -27.01 -1.75 1.09
C GLY A 183 -25.64 -1.23 1.54
N ARG A 184 -24.57 -1.72 0.91
CA ARG A 184 -23.18 -1.34 1.26
C ARG A 184 -22.59 -0.27 0.34
N ALA A 185 -23.40 0.28 -0.58
CA ALA A 185 -22.93 1.26 -1.56
C ALA A 185 -22.37 2.52 -0.87
N GLY A 186 -23.03 2.99 0.19
CA GLY A 186 -22.59 4.18 0.91
C GLY A 186 -21.24 4.03 1.60
N PRO A 187 -21.05 3.04 2.50
CA PRO A 187 -19.74 2.84 3.14
C PRO A 187 -18.60 2.62 2.14
N VAL A 188 -18.87 1.91 1.04
CA VAL A 188 -17.89 1.72 -0.04
C VAL A 188 -17.56 3.04 -0.74
N LEU A 189 -18.55 3.84 -1.11
CA LEU A 189 -18.33 5.14 -1.74
C LEU A 189 -17.51 6.07 -0.84
N PHE A 190 -17.87 6.17 0.44
CA PHE A 190 -17.11 6.98 1.40
C PHE A 190 -15.68 6.45 1.59
N ALA A 191 -15.46 5.13 1.55
CA ALA A 191 -14.13 4.54 1.64
C ALA A 191 -13.27 4.90 0.41
N VAL A 192 -13.87 4.86 -0.79
CA VAL A 192 -13.20 5.28 -2.04
C VAL A 192 -12.89 6.77 -2.02
N VAL A 193 -13.80 7.62 -1.54
CA VAL A 193 -13.56 9.05 -1.37
C VAL A 193 -12.43 9.30 -0.38
N LEU A 194 -12.43 8.62 0.77
CA LEU A 194 -11.36 8.73 1.77
C LEU A 194 -10.00 8.27 1.22
N PHE A 195 -9.99 7.20 0.43
CA PHE A 195 -8.82 6.75 -0.30
C PHE A 195 -8.32 7.83 -1.27
N GLY A 196 -9.22 8.42 -2.07
CA GLY A 196 -8.90 9.53 -2.96
C GLY A 196 -8.31 10.73 -2.23
N PHE A 197 -8.90 11.14 -1.11
CA PHE A 197 -8.34 12.20 -0.25
C PHE A 197 -6.96 11.85 0.30
N SER A 198 -6.75 10.59 0.71
CA SER A 198 -5.43 10.13 1.21
C SER A 198 -4.37 10.21 0.12
N VAL A 199 -4.72 9.80 -1.11
CA VAL A 199 -3.85 9.93 -2.29
C VAL A 199 -3.55 11.39 -2.59
N LEU A 200 -4.57 12.26 -2.64
CA LEU A 200 -4.37 13.69 -2.89
C LEU A 200 -3.49 14.36 -1.83
N ALA A 201 -3.69 14.02 -0.55
CA ALA A 201 -2.87 14.53 0.54
C ALA A 201 -1.40 14.07 0.42
N LEU A 202 -1.18 12.80 0.07
CA LEU A 202 0.15 12.27 -0.20
C LEU A 202 0.83 12.98 -1.38
N THR A 203 0.09 13.20 -2.47
CA THR A 203 0.58 13.90 -3.66
C THR A 203 0.91 15.36 -3.35
N ALA A 204 0.05 16.06 -2.62
CA ALA A 204 0.30 17.43 -2.19
C ALA A 204 1.55 17.53 -1.29
N PHE A 205 1.69 16.60 -0.34
CA PHE A 205 2.87 16.54 0.53
C PHE A 205 4.16 16.26 -0.28
N ALA A 206 4.13 15.31 -1.21
CA ALA A 206 5.25 15.03 -2.10
C ALA A 206 5.63 16.24 -2.97
N ALA A 207 4.64 16.96 -3.51
CA ALA A 207 4.87 18.18 -4.29
C ALA A 207 5.51 19.30 -3.45
N LEU A 208 5.05 19.49 -2.20
CA LEU A 208 5.63 20.45 -1.27
C LEU A 208 7.09 20.11 -0.92
N LEU A 209 7.40 18.82 -0.74
CA LEU A 209 8.76 18.37 -0.49
C LEU A 209 9.69 18.66 -1.68
N ILE A 210 9.23 18.42 -2.91
CA ILE A 210 9.99 18.78 -4.12
C ILE A 210 10.23 20.30 -4.14
N TRP A 211 9.16 21.09 -3.98
CA TRP A 211 9.25 22.54 -4.03
C TRP A 211 10.25 23.10 -3.01
N TRP A 212 10.25 22.57 -1.79
CA TRP A 212 11.18 22.96 -0.74
C TRP A 212 12.63 22.55 -1.02
N GLN A 213 12.86 21.47 -1.77
CA GLN A 213 14.22 21.04 -2.16
C GLN A 213 14.78 21.86 -3.33
N THR A 214 13.90 22.50 -4.12
CA THR A 214 14.27 23.28 -5.31
C THR A 214 14.22 24.79 -5.10
N SER A 215 13.74 25.25 -3.94
CA SER A 215 13.70 26.67 -3.53
C SER A 215 14.89 27.01 -2.63
#